data_AF-A0A2N9L485-F1
#
_entry.id   AF-A0A2N9L485-F1
#
_cell.length_a   1.000
_cell.length_b   1.000
_cell.length_c   1.000
_cell.angle_alpha   90.00
_cell.angle_beta   90.00
_cell.angle_gamma   90.00
#
_symmetry.space_group_name_H-M   'P 1'
#
loop_
_entity.id
_entity.type
_entity.pdbx_description
1 polymer ?
#
loop_
_entity_poly.entity_id
_entity_poly.type
_entity_poly.pdbx_seq_one_letter_code
_entity_poly.pdbx_strand_id
1 'polypeptide(L)'
;MNIDPRDALPPEQLDALSRAFSDQLLACLDECARGRRGLFSEYVSEDEEETSWPEATRLRELAVALQNVFSQNDQRNALCDEFLDLCTMHGESHPGERKLARAFLERIERGDVGTPTEEQQKPW
;
A
#
# COMPACT_ATOMS: atom_id res chain seq x y z
N MET A 1 -10.84 26.60 12.64
CA MET A 1 -10.39 26.19 11.29
C MET A 1 -11.61 25.61 10.60
N ASN A 2 -12.13 26.28 9.57
CA ASN A 2 -13.19 25.73 8.72
C ASN A 2 -12.52 24.69 7.81
N ILE A 3 -12.83 23.42 7.98
CA ILE A 3 -12.57 22.40 6.95
C ILE A 3 -13.56 22.71 5.83
N ASP A 4 -13.06 23.14 4.67
CA ASP A 4 -13.91 23.36 3.50
C ASP A 4 -14.38 21.98 3.01
N PRO A 5 -15.70 21.72 2.91
CA PRO A 5 -16.23 20.41 2.52
C PRO A 5 -15.90 20.02 1.07
N ARG A 6 -15.21 20.89 0.32
CA ARG A 6 -14.75 20.65 -1.06
C ARG A 6 -13.38 19.97 -1.15
N ASP A 7 -12.63 19.88 -0.05
CA ASP A 7 -11.38 19.11 0.00
C ASP A 7 -11.61 17.63 0.33
N ALA A 8 -12.83 17.25 0.71
CA ALA A 8 -13.21 15.86 0.88
C ALA A 8 -13.44 15.21 -0.50
N LEU A 9 -12.56 14.28 -0.88
CA LEU A 9 -12.77 13.44 -2.05
C LEU A 9 -14.11 12.70 -1.93
N PRO A 10 -14.95 12.70 -2.98
CA PRO A 10 -16.20 11.95 -2.94
C PRO A 10 -15.91 10.47 -2.71
N PRO A 11 -16.75 9.77 -1.93
CA PRO A 11 -16.50 8.39 -1.50
C PRO A 11 -16.31 7.43 -2.69
N GLU A 12 -17.03 7.64 -3.80
CA GLU A 12 -16.87 6.86 -5.03
C GLU A 12 -15.48 6.99 -5.66
N GLN A 13 -14.88 8.18 -5.58
CA GLN A 13 -13.53 8.43 -6.10
C GLN A 13 -12.47 7.85 -5.16
N LEU A 14 -12.70 7.90 -3.85
CA LEU A 14 -11.84 7.26 -2.85
C LEU A 14 -11.84 5.74 -3.00
N ASP A 15 -13.00 5.14 -3.26
CA ASP A 15 -13.14 3.71 -3.54
C ASP A 15 -12.41 3.32 -4.82
N ALA A 16 -12.53 4.12 -5.89
CA ALA A 16 -11.81 3.90 -7.14
C ALA A 16 -10.29 3.97 -6.95
N LEU A 17 -9.81 4.95 -6.19
CA LEU A 17 -8.38 5.08 -5.85
C LEU A 17 -7.89 3.93 -4.98
N SER A 18 -8.69 3.49 -4.01
CA SER A 18 -8.36 2.36 -3.13
C SER A 18 -8.28 1.05 -3.90
N ARG A 19 -9.16 0.84 -4.89
CA ARG A 19 -9.10 -0.32 -5.80
C ARG A 19 -7.87 -0.26 -6.70
N ALA A 20 -7.63 0.88 -7.34
CA ALA A 20 -6.45 1.06 -8.19
C ALA A 20 -5.14 0.86 -7.42
N PHE A 21 -5.09 1.35 -6.17
CA PHE A 21 -3.98 1.09 -5.26
C PHE A 21 -3.82 -0.40 -4.97
N SER A 22 -4.91 -1.10 -4.63
CA SER A 22 -4.88 -2.53 -4.31
C SER A 22 -4.38 -3.36 -5.51
N ASP A 23 -4.89 -3.08 -6.72
CA ASP A 23 -4.46 -3.77 -7.94
C ASP A 23 -2.97 -3.51 -8.24
N GLN A 24 -2.53 -2.26 -8.14
CA GLN A 24 -1.13 -1.91 -8.36
C GLN A 24 -0.21 -2.49 -7.28
N LEU A 25 -0.65 -2.53 -6.02
CA LEU A 25 0.06 -3.15 -4.91
C LEU A 25 0.27 -4.64 -5.16
N LEU A 26 -0.77 -5.37 -5.55
CA LEU A 26 -0.68 -6.80 -5.85
C LEU A 26 0.31 -7.09 -6.99
N ALA A 27 0.24 -6.31 -8.07
CA ALA A 27 1.18 -6.46 -9.18
C ALA A 27 2.63 -6.21 -8.75
N CYS A 28 2.87 -5.15 -7.97
CA CYS A 28 4.21 -4.84 -7.48
C CYS A 28 4.71 -5.90 -6.48
N LEU A 29 3.86 -6.40 -5.60
CA LEU A 29 4.23 -7.45 -4.66
C LEU A 29 4.60 -8.75 -5.38
N ASP A 30 3.90 -9.12 -6.44
CA ASP A 30 4.19 -10.31 -7.24
C ASP A 30 5.57 -10.20 -7.94
N GLU A 31 5.87 -9.04 -8.54
CA GLU A 31 7.21 -8.77 -9.08
C GLU A 31 8.30 -8.78 -8.01
N CYS A 32 8.02 -8.22 -6.83
CA CYS A 32 8.94 -8.20 -5.71
C CYS A 32 9.20 -9.62 -5.15
N ALA A 33 8.14 -10.43 -5.07
CA ALA A 33 8.20 -11.85 -4.70
C ALA A 33 9.00 -12.70 -5.72
N ARG A 34 9.07 -12.26 -6.97
CA ARG A 34 9.92 -12.83 -8.03
C ARG A 34 11.38 -12.36 -7.97
N GLY A 35 11.66 -11.29 -7.24
CA GLY A 35 13.01 -10.83 -6.93
C GLY A 35 13.34 -9.43 -7.43
N ARG A 36 12.38 -8.69 -8.00
CA ARG A 36 12.54 -7.25 -8.25
C ARG A 36 12.67 -6.52 -6.90
N ARG A 37 13.53 -5.51 -6.83
CA ARG A 37 13.82 -4.76 -5.61
C ARG A 37 13.42 -3.30 -5.74
N GLY A 38 13.26 -2.62 -4.60
CA GLY A 38 12.86 -1.21 -4.51
C GLY A 38 11.37 -1.00 -4.21
N LEU A 39 10.64 -2.05 -3.82
CA LEU A 39 9.23 -1.93 -3.46
C LEU A 39 9.03 -1.25 -2.10
N PHE A 40 9.85 -1.63 -1.12
CA PHE A 40 9.73 -1.16 0.26
C PHE A 40 10.84 -0.16 0.61
N SER A 41 12.02 -0.26 -0.02
CA SER A 41 13.14 0.67 0.19
C SER A 41 13.16 1.80 -0.84
N GLU A 42 13.34 3.05 -0.41
CA GLU A 42 13.67 4.18 -1.32
C GLU A 42 15.15 4.20 -1.69
N TYR A 43 16.00 3.59 -0.88
CA TYR A 43 17.43 3.52 -1.16
C TYR A 43 17.71 2.43 -2.18
N VAL A 44 17.80 2.86 -3.45
CA VAL A 44 18.58 2.18 -4.48
C VAL A 44 20.02 2.65 -4.28
N SER A 45 20.97 1.75 -4.11
CA SER A 45 22.38 2.10 -3.98
C SER A 45 22.81 2.97 -5.16
N GLU A 46 23.66 3.98 -4.95
CA GLU A 46 24.14 4.90 -6.00
C GLU A 46 24.83 4.19 -7.19
N ASP A 47 25.26 2.93 -7.01
CA ASP A 47 25.82 2.08 -8.06
C ASP A 47 24.76 1.34 -8.92
N GLU A 48 23.48 1.39 -8.56
CA GLU A 48 22.35 0.72 -9.25
C GLU A 48 21.36 1.74 -9.87
N GLU A 49 21.87 2.83 -10.46
CA GLU A 49 21.08 3.86 -11.19
C GLU A 49 20.11 3.28 -12.24
N GLU A 50 20.32 2.04 -12.70
CA GLU A 50 19.52 1.37 -13.73
C GLU A 50 18.26 0.66 -13.20
N THR A 51 18.02 0.63 -11.88
CA THR A 51 16.90 -0.13 -11.27
C THR A 51 15.90 0.75 -10.52
N SER A 52 15.66 1.97 -10.99
CA SER A 52 14.53 2.77 -10.48
C SER A 52 13.22 2.04 -10.79
N TRP A 53 12.44 1.72 -9.76
CA TRP A 53 11.11 1.12 -9.91
C TRP A 53 10.05 2.22 -9.75
N PRO A 54 9.70 2.95 -10.82
CA PRO A 54 8.82 4.11 -10.74
C PRO A 54 7.42 3.73 -10.26
N GLU A 55 6.93 2.54 -10.62
CA GLU A 55 5.63 2.06 -10.15
C GLU A 55 5.61 1.86 -8.63
N ALA A 56 6.71 1.39 -8.02
CA ALA A 56 6.82 1.26 -6.57
C ALA A 56 6.90 2.61 -5.86
N THR A 57 7.64 3.58 -6.42
CA THR A 57 7.65 4.96 -5.91
C THR A 57 6.25 5.57 -5.94
N ARG A 58 5.57 5.50 -7.09
CA ARG A 58 4.20 5.98 -7.23
C ARG A 58 3.23 5.29 -6.28
N LEU A 59 3.43 3.99 -6.03
CA LEU A 59 2.61 3.22 -5.11
C LEU A 59 2.74 3.71 -3.66
N ARG A 60 3.96 4.04 -3.22
CA ARG A 60 4.23 4.62 -1.90
C ARG A 60 3.61 5.99 -1.73
N GLU A 61 3.76 6.85 -2.74
CA GLU A 61 3.09 8.16 -2.76
C GLU A 61 1.57 8.02 -2.66
N LEU A 62 0.99 7.07 -3.41
CA LEU A 62 -0.45 6.80 -3.38
C LEU A 62 -0.91 6.26 -2.02
N ALA A 63 -0.13 5.36 -1.39
CA ALA A 63 -0.44 4.85 -0.05
C ALA A 63 -0.43 5.98 1.00
N VAL A 64 0.55 6.87 0.97
CA VAL A 64 0.61 8.03 1.88
C VAL A 64 -0.58 8.97 1.65
N ALA A 65 -0.89 9.26 0.38
CA ALA A 65 -2.05 10.10 0.04
C ALA A 65 -3.37 9.47 0.52
N LEU A 66 -3.58 8.18 0.29
CA LEU A 66 -4.76 7.45 0.75
C LEU A 66 -4.83 7.42 2.28
N GLN A 67 -3.74 7.10 2.99
CA GLN A 67 -3.71 7.08 4.45
C GLN A 67 -4.11 8.45 5.03
N ASN A 68 -3.62 9.55 4.46
CA ASN A 68 -3.98 10.89 4.87
C ASN A 68 -5.49 11.16 4.67
N VAL A 69 -6.04 10.79 3.51
CA VAL A 69 -7.47 10.98 3.22
C VAL A 69 -8.34 10.13 4.14
N PHE A 70 -8.00 8.86 4.37
CA PHE A 70 -8.73 8.01 5.31
C PHE A 70 -8.68 8.57 6.73
N SER A 71 -7.49 8.99 7.18
CA SER A 71 -7.30 9.58 8.52
C SER A 71 -8.10 10.88 8.72
N GLN A 72 -8.24 11.71 7.67
CA GLN A 72 -9.08 12.91 7.70
C GLN A 72 -10.58 12.60 7.84
N ASN A 73 -11.01 11.39 7.46
CA ASN A 73 -12.39 10.92 7.57
C ASN A 73 -12.60 10.02 8.80
N ASP A 74 -11.67 10.00 9.77
CA ASP A 74 -11.67 9.07 10.92
C ASP A 74 -11.77 7.58 10.53
N GLN A 75 -11.36 7.26 9.30
CA GLN A 75 -11.30 5.91 8.75
C GLN A 75 -9.85 5.43 8.66
N ARG A 76 -9.68 4.12 8.53
CA ARG A 76 -8.37 3.50 8.29
C ARG A 76 -8.44 2.51 7.15
N ASN A 77 -7.38 2.45 6.38
CA ASN A 77 -7.21 1.46 5.33
C ASN A 77 -6.06 0.53 5.72
N ALA A 78 -6.41 -0.68 6.14
CA ALA A 78 -5.45 -1.66 6.62
C ALA A 78 -4.37 -2.02 5.59
N LEU A 79 -4.68 -2.00 4.28
CA LEU A 79 -3.67 -2.23 3.24
C LEU A 79 -2.65 -1.11 3.19
N CYS A 80 -3.11 0.15 3.27
CA CYS A 80 -2.22 1.29 3.26
C CYS A 80 -1.34 1.29 4.51
N ASP A 81 -1.94 1.09 5.68
CA ASP A 81 -1.22 1.09 6.96
C ASP A 81 -0.13 -0.01 7.00
N GLU A 82 -0.49 -1.24 6.64
CA GLU A 82 0.44 -2.36 6.61
C GLU A 82 1.51 -2.18 5.54
N PHE A 83 1.15 -1.74 4.33
CA PHE A 83 2.13 -1.49 3.28
C PHE A 83 3.15 -0.41 3.69
N LEU A 84 2.68 0.68 4.31
CA LEU A 84 3.56 1.74 4.80
C LEU A 84 4.43 1.24 5.97
N ASP A 85 3.90 0.43 6.88
CA ASP A 85 4.68 -0.20 7.95
C ASP A 85 5.81 -1.07 7.37
N LEU A 86 5.50 -1.90 6.36
CA LEU A 86 6.52 -2.68 5.64
C LEU A 86 7.57 -1.79 4.96
N CYS A 87 7.15 -0.63 4.44
CA CYS A 87 8.07 0.35 3.87
C CYS A 87 8.96 1.03 4.92
N THR A 88 8.65 0.96 6.22
CA THR A 88 9.53 1.48 7.28
C THR A 88 10.51 0.43 7.83
N MET A 89 10.34 -0.84 7.46
CA MET A 89 11.28 -1.88 7.86
C MET A 89 12.58 -1.74 7.07
N HIS A 90 13.66 -1.50 7.79
CA HIS A 90 15.01 -1.34 7.23
C HIS A 90 16.07 -1.96 8.16
N GLY A 91 17.29 -2.17 7.66
CA GLY A 91 18.45 -2.58 8.47
C GLY A 91 18.59 -4.10 8.68
N GLU A 92 19.35 -4.50 9.70
CA GLU A 92 19.72 -5.91 9.96
C GLU A 92 18.53 -6.84 10.25
N SER A 93 17.42 -6.28 10.73
CA SER A 93 16.17 -7.01 10.98
C SER A 93 15.34 -7.25 9.71
N HIS A 94 15.75 -6.70 8.57
CA HIS A 94 15.00 -6.78 7.33
C HIS A 94 15.17 -8.17 6.68
N PRO A 95 14.10 -9.00 6.59
CA PRO A 95 14.20 -10.37 6.08
C PRO A 95 14.44 -10.44 4.56
N GLY A 96 14.44 -9.29 3.88
CA GLY A 96 14.57 -9.13 2.44
C GLY A 96 13.20 -8.82 1.80
N GLU A 97 13.20 -7.91 0.82
CA GLU A 97 11.95 -7.41 0.21
C GLU A 97 11.12 -8.55 -0.39
N ARG A 98 11.78 -9.53 -1.01
CA ARG A 98 11.14 -10.73 -1.55
C ARG A 98 10.34 -11.51 -0.49
N LYS A 99 10.88 -11.65 0.72
CA LYS A 99 10.20 -12.38 1.80
C LYS A 99 9.05 -11.55 2.35
N LEU A 100 9.23 -10.24 2.51
CA LEU A 100 8.17 -9.33 2.91
C LEU A 100 7.01 -9.35 1.91
N ALA A 101 7.31 -9.24 0.61
CA ALA A 101 6.31 -9.26 -0.43
C ALA A 101 5.50 -10.55 -0.44
N ARG A 102 6.17 -11.71 -0.32
CA ARG A 102 5.49 -13.02 -0.22
C ARG A 102 4.60 -13.11 1.01
N ALA A 103 5.14 -12.80 2.18
CA ALA A 103 4.38 -12.85 3.42
C ALA A 103 3.18 -11.90 3.38
N PHE A 104 3.33 -10.73 2.75
CA PHE A 104 2.24 -9.79 2.62
C PHE A 104 1.17 -10.24 1.61
N LEU A 105 1.57 -10.77 0.45
CA LEU A 105 0.64 -11.40 -0.50
C LEU A 105 -0.17 -12.52 0.16
N GLU A 106 0.50 -13.42 0.89
CA GLU A 106 -0.17 -14.52 1.59
C GLU A 106 -1.21 -13.99 2.59
N ARG A 107 -0.89 -12.92 3.33
CA ARG A 107 -1.84 -12.27 4.27
C ARG A 107 -3.03 -11.65 3.54
N ILE A 108 -2.80 -11.01 2.39
CA ILE A 108 -3.88 -10.41 1.58
C ILE A 108 -4.78 -11.53 1.01
N GLU A 109 -4.21 -12.59 0.45
CA GLU A 109 -4.96 -13.73 -0.10
C GLU A 109 -5.77 -14.48 0.95
N ARG A 110 -5.25 -14.56 2.18
CA ARG A 110 -5.97 -15.13 3.34
C ARG A 110 -7.08 -14.21 3.86
N GLY A 111 -7.11 -12.95 3.44
CA GLY A 111 -8.01 -11.94 3.96
C GLY A 111 -7.63 -11.46 5.37
N ASP A 112 -6.38 -11.63 5.78
CA ASP A 112 -5.86 -11.14 7.07
C ASP A 112 -5.56 -9.62 7.01
N VAL A 113 -5.39 -9.07 5.80
CA VAL A 113 -5.21 -7.63 5.55
C VAL A 113 -5.99 -7.21 4.31
N GLY A 114 -6.71 -6.08 4.39
CA GLY A 114 -7.32 -5.45 3.22
C GLY A 114 -8.66 -5.97 2.77
N THR A 115 -9.15 -7.04 3.38
CA THR A 115 -10.57 -7.33 3.39
C THR A 115 -11.27 -6.16 4.10
N PRO A 116 -12.28 -5.53 3.47
CA PRO A 116 -13.22 -4.75 4.25
C PRO A 116 -13.77 -5.72 5.29
N THR A 117 -13.51 -5.43 6.57
CA THR A 117 -14.14 -6.10 7.69
C THR A 117 -15.60 -6.34 7.33
N GLU A 118 -16.07 -7.55 7.60
CA GLU A 118 -17.35 -8.19 7.22
C GLU A 118 -18.66 -7.42 7.50
N GLU A 119 -18.66 -6.10 7.69
CA GLU A 119 -19.87 -5.29 7.89
C GLU A 119 -20.67 -5.01 6.60
N GLN A 120 -20.18 -5.43 5.42
CA GLN A 120 -20.94 -5.34 4.16
C GLN A 120 -21.54 -6.67 3.67
N GLN A 121 -21.38 -7.77 4.41
CA GLN A 121 -22.14 -9.01 4.15
C GLN A 121 -23.38 -9.09 5.06
N LYS A 122 -24.30 -8.13 4.92
CA LYS A 122 -25.71 -8.39 5.26
C LYS A 122 -26.47 -8.72 3.97
N PRO A 123 -26.65 -10.00 3.63
CA PRO A 123 -27.82 -10.36 2.85
C PRO A 123 -29.02 -10.28 3.81
N TRP A 124 -29.97 -9.42 3.45
CA TRP A 124 -31.35 -9.36 3.90
C TRP A 124 -31.87 -10.62 4.61
#